data_AF-A0A2E5VI09-F1
#
_entry.id   AF-A0A2E5VI09-F1
#
_cell.length_a   1.000
_cell.length_b   1.000
_cell.length_c   1.000
_cell.angle_alpha   90.00
_cell.angle_beta   90.00
_cell.angle_gamma   90.00
#
_symmetry.space_group_name_H-M   'P 1'
#
loop_
_entity.id
_entity.type
_entity.pdbx_description
1 polymer ?
#
loop_
_entity_poly.entity_id
_entity_poly.type
_entity_poly.pdbx_seq_one_letter_code
_entity_poly.pdbx_strand_id
1 'polypeptide(L)' 'ISGMAGAAAGIAAVENRTLAGKILVYPMLYDVGLIPLVEMKQHFPTVAAQLDQKGWCRDAERELLKVAAP' A
#
# COMPACT_ATOMS: atom_id res chain seq x y z
N ILE A 1 -2.12 0.90 0.01
CA ILE A 1 -1.60 -0.48 0.25
C ILE A 1 -1.78 -0.82 1.71
N SER A 2 -1.83 -2.10 2.05
CA SER A 2 -1.95 -2.54 3.44
C SER A 2 -1.32 -3.91 3.64
N GLY A 3 -0.86 -4.15 4.85
CA GLY A 3 -0.65 -5.48 5.42
C GLY A 3 -1.91 -5.99 6.12
N MET A 4 -1.77 -7.07 6.91
CA MET A 4 -2.89 -7.59 7.71
C MET A 4 -3.34 -6.61 8.80
N ALA A 5 -2.41 -5.89 9.44
CA ALA A 5 -2.74 -4.88 10.44
C ALA A 5 -3.71 -3.79 9.94
N GLY A 6 -3.65 -3.43 8.65
CA GLY A 6 -4.52 -2.42 8.05
C GLY A 6 -5.70 -2.97 7.23
N ALA A 7 -5.88 -4.29 7.12
CA ALA A 7 -6.85 -4.89 6.20
C ALA A 7 -8.30 -4.47 6.50
N ALA A 8 -8.70 -4.50 7.78
CA ALA A 8 -10.03 -4.08 8.22
C ALA A 8 -10.28 -2.59 7.93
N ALA A 9 -9.30 -1.73 8.23
CA ALA A 9 -9.37 -0.30 7.93
C ALA A 9 -9.48 -0.06 6.41
N GLY A 10 -8.78 -0.86 5.62
CA GLY A 10 -8.89 -0.81 4.16
C GLY A 10 -10.29 -1.12 3.67
N ILE A 11 -10.87 -2.25 4.09
CA ILE A 11 -12.24 -2.64 3.71
C ILE A 11 -13.23 -1.51 4.06
N ALA A 12 -13.18 -1.01 5.30
CA ALA A 12 -14.03 0.10 5.73
C ALA A 12 -13.83 1.37 4.89
N ALA A 13 -12.61 1.65 4.43
CA ALA A 13 -12.34 2.82 3.60
C ALA A 13 -12.94 2.72 2.19
N VAL A 14 -12.98 1.51 1.61
CA VAL A 14 -13.66 1.23 0.33
C VAL A 14 -15.17 1.34 0.50
N GLU A 15 -15.72 0.69 1.52
CA GLU A 15 -17.15 0.72 1.84
C GLU A 15 -17.67 2.15 2.00
N ASN A 16 -16.93 2.97 2.76
CA ASN A 16 -17.28 4.37 3.02
C ASN A 16 -16.82 5.35 1.93
N ARG A 17 -16.19 4.86 0.85
CA ARG A 17 -15.65 5.68 -0.26
C ARG A 17 -14.71 6.80 0.17
N THR A 18 -13.98 6.60 1.28
CA THR A 18 -12.99 7.55 1.78
C THR A 18 -11.63 7.40 1.08
N LEU A 19 -11.37 6.21 0.54
CA LEU A 19 -10.29 5.94 -0.40
C LEU A 19 -10.90 5.51 -1.74
N ALA A 20 -10.58 6.25 -2.80
CA ALA A 20 -11.09 5.93 -4.13
C ALA A 20 -10.42 4.68 -4.71
N GLY A 21 -11.23 3.83 -5.34
CA GLY A 21 -10.75 2.71 -6.14
C GLY A 21 -10.58 1.41 -5.36
N LYS A 22 -9.40 0.78 -5.50
CA LYS A 22 -9.08 -0.55 -4.96
C LYS A 22 -8.03 -0.47 -3.87
N ILE A 23 -8.03 -1.46 -2.99
CA ILE A 23 -6.98 -1.65 -1.98
C ILE A 23 -6.23 -2.93 -2.28
N LEU A 24 -4.92 -2.86 -2.11
CA LEU A 24 -4.00 -3.99 -2.22
C LEU A 24 -3.58 -4.40 -0.82
N VAL A 25 -3.91 -5.63 -0.45
CA VAL A 25 -3.54 -6.23 0.83
C VAL A 25 -2.48 -7.30 0.57
N TYR A 26 -1.34 -7.19 1.25
CA TYR A 26 -0.26 -8.17 1.23
C TYR A 26 -0.24 -8.91 2.58
N PRO A 27 -0.85 -10.11 2.68
CA PRO A 27 -1.06 -10.76 3.98
C PRO A 27 0.23 -11.08 4.75
N MET A 28 1.33 -11.26 4.02
CA MET A 28 2.68 -11.51 4.53
C MET A 28 3.36 -10.29 5.18
N LEU A 29 2.84 -9.08 4.95
CA LEU A 29 3.34 -7.84 5.55
C LEU A 29 2.56 -7.55 6.84
N TYR A 30 2.68 -8.41 7.85
CA TYR A 30 1.77 -8.44 9.02
C TYR A 30 1.57 -7.08 9.69
N ASP A 31 2.65 -6.30 9.89
CA ASP A 31 2.64 -5.04 10.65
C ASP A 31 2.33 -3.80 9.80
N VAL A 32 2.19 -3.93 8.48
CA VAL A 32 1.92 -2.79 7.61
C VAL A 32 0.47 -2.34 7.74
N GLY A 33 0.26 -1.12 8.23
CA GLY A 33 -1.06 -0.48 8.28
C GLY A 33 -1.59 -0.06 6.89
N LEU A 34 -2.77 0.57 6.87
CA LEU A 34 -3.33 1.13 5.65
C LEU A 34 -2.59 2.41 5.27
N ILE A 35 -1.86 2.38 4.16
CA ILE A 35 -1.08 3.50 3.64
C ILE A 35 -1.65 3.96 2.28
N PRO A 36 -2.24 5.16 2.18
CA PRO A 36 -2.60 5.79 0.91
C PRO A 36 -1.38 5.98 0.00
N LEU A 37 -1.55 5.88 -1.33
CA LEU A 37 -0.42 6.05 -2.26
C LEU A 37 0.21 7.45 -2.17
N VAL A 38 -0.57 8.47 -1.82
CA VAL A 38 -0.08 9.84 -1.60
C VAL A 38 0.87 9.96 -0.41
N GLU A 39 0.76 9.05 0.57
CA GLU A 39 1.62 8.98 1.76
C GLU A 39 2.79 8.02 1.57
N MET A 40 2.87 7.31 0.43
CA MET A 40 3.90 6.30 0.18
C MET A 40 5.32 6.82 0.39
N LYS A 41 5.59 8.09 0.01
CA LYS A 41 6.92 8.70 0.15
C LYS A 41 7.37 8.81 1.61
N GLN A 42 6.45 8.90 2.56
CA GLN A 42 6.76 9.03 3.99
C GLN A 42 7.13 7.69 4.62
N HIS A 43 6.51 6.60 4.16
CA HIS A 43 6.72 5.25 4.70
C HIS A 43 7.77 4.46 3.93
N PHE A 44 7.72 4.50 2.61
CA PHE A 44 8.56 3.73 1.70
C PHE A 44 9.04 4.61 0.54
N PRO A 45 10.03 5.48 0.76
CA PRO A 45 10.47 6.46 -0.24
C PRO A 45 10.98 5.80 -1.53
N THR A 46 11.62 4.62 -1.45
CA THR A 46 12.09 3.89 -2.64
C THR A 46 10.93 3.28 -3.44
N VAL A 47 9.87 2.83 -2.77
CA VAL A 47 8.63 2.35 -3.42
C VAL A 47 7.91 3.50 -4.11
N ALA A 48 7.82 4.67 -3.45
CA ALA A 48 7.19 5.86 -4.03
C ALA A 48 7.87 6.33 -5.32
N ALA A 49 9.19 6.15 -5.44
CA ALA A 49 9.96 6.50 -6.63
C ALA A 49 9.64 5.62 -7.84
N GLN A 50 9.08 4.42 -7.62
CA GLN A 50 8.72 3.48 -8.69
C GLN A 50 7.27 3.63 -9.18
N LEU A 51 6.47 4.51 -8.58
CA LEU A 51 5.07 4.69 -8.99
C LEU A 51 4.98 5.24 -10.42
N ASP A 52 4.13 4.61 -11.23
CA ASP A 52 3.89 5.03 -12.62
C ASP A 52 2.65 5.93 -12.70
N GLN A 53 2.81 7.17 -13.15
CA GLN A 53 1.73 8.18 -13.19
C GLN A 53 0.96 8.34 -11.87
N LYS A 54 1.64 8.19 -10.72
CA LYS A 54 1.05 8.15 -9.35
C LYS A 54 0.20 6.91 -9.06
N GLY A 55 0.15 5.96 -9.97
CA GLY A 55 -0.52 4.66 -9.82
C GLY A 55 0.42 3.58 -9.29
N TRP A 56 -0.20 2.54 -8.73
CA TRP A 56 0.50 1.32 -8.35
C TRP A 56 0.89 0.52 -9.59
N CYS A 57 2.15 0.08 -9.66
CA CYS A 57 2.70 -0.68 -10.79
C CYS A 57 3.55 -1.86 -10.29
N ARG A 58 4.02 -2.69 -11.23
CA ARG A 58 4.81 -3.90 -10.94
C ARG A 58 6.16 -3.59 -10.27
N ASP A 59 6.78 -2.47 -10.61
CA ASP A 59 8.09 -2.12 -10.05
C ASP A 59 7.96 -1.61 -8.61
N ALA A 60 6.90 -0.84 -8.31
CA ALA A 60 6.55 -0.47 -6.95
C ALA A 60 6.23 -1.70 -6.07
N GLU A 61 5.48 -2.68 -6.61
CA GLU A 61 5.23 -3.94 -5.90
C GLU A 61 6.50 -4.72 -5.61
N ARG A 62 7.39 -4.85 -6.60
CA ARG A 62 8.66 -5.55 -6.41
C ARG A 62 9.52 -4.87 -5.37
N GLU A 63 9.57 -3.54 -5.39
CA GLU A 63 10.32 -2.77 -4.39
C GLU A 63 9.70 -2.93 -3.00
N LEU A 64 8.37 -2.86 -2.87
CA LEU A 64 7.68 -3.06 -1.60
C LEU A 64 8.02 -4.41 -0.98
N LEU A 65 7.96 -5.49 -1.76
CA LEU A 65 8.29 -6.83 -1.28
C LEU A 65 9.78 -6.98 -0.93
N LYS A 66 10.68 -6.18 -1.50
CA LYS A 66 12.10 -6.20 -1.11
C LYS A 66 12.36 -5.49 0.22
N VAL A 67 11.66 -4.38 0.50
CA VAL A 67 11.95 -3.51 1.65
C VAL A 67 11.06 -3.76 2.85
N ALA A 68 9.90 -4.40 2.66
CA ALA A 68 8.90 -4.61 3.70
C ALA A 68 8.66 -6.08 4.03
N ALA A 69 9.01 -7.02 3.15
CA ALA A 69 8.90 -8.44 3.48
C ALA A 69 9.99 -8.85 4.49
N PRO A 70 9.67 -9.75 5.43
CA PRO A 70 10.64 -10.32 6.37
C PRO A 70 11.70 -11.19 5.67
#